data_AF-A0A1I1IL67-F1
#
_entry.id   AF-A0A1I1IL67-F1
#
_cell.length_a   1.000
_cell.length_b   1.000
_cell.length_c   1.000
_cell.angle_alpha   90.00
_cell.angle_beta   90.00
_cell.angle_gamma   90.00
#
_symmetry.space_group_name_H-M   'P 1'
#
loop_
_entity.id
_entity.type
_entity.pdbx_description
1 polymer ?
#
loop_
_entity_poly.entity_id
_entity_poly.type
_entity_poly.pdbx_seq_one_letter_code
_entity_poly.pdbx_strand_id
1 'polypeptide(L)'
;MTHNAVLLDTSFLIRLLNDEDPLHKNALGYFKYFLENDIALKVSTISIAEYCVKGKIHELPLRNLQLIPFNLDHAQRTGEFCRLILAESPNSIDKIQPRILIPNDSKLFAQADLDKHVTYFVTSDERSKKTWAKLKKANPKFEIISIQMPYNEAFGLLGL
;
A
#
# COMPACT_ATOMS: atom_id res chain seq x y z
N MET A 1 3.45 -24.38 -0.41
CA MET A 1 3.31 -23.31 0.60
C MET A 1 2.91 -22.05 -0.16
N THR A 2 1.78 -21.45 0.16
CA THR A 2 1.39 -20.15 -0.41
C THR A 2 2.28 -19.09 0.21
N HIS A 3 3.25 -18.59 -0.55
CA HIS A 3 4.06 -17.44 -0.13
C HIS A 3 3.15 -16.22 -0.02
N ASN A 4 2.98 -15.70 1.20
CA ASN A 4 2.24 -14.48 1.48
C ASN A 4 3.20 -13.28 1.40
N ALA A 5 2.71 -12.19 0.83
CA ALA A 5 3.44 -10.95 0.69
C ALA A 5 2.58 -9.77 1.10
N VAL A 6 3.24 -8.67 1.44
CA VAL A 6 2.60 -7.39 1.72
C VAL A 6 3.15 -6.32 0.79
N LEU A 7 2.30 -5.39 0.35
CA LEU A 7 2.72 -4.20 -0.37
C LEU A 7 2.80 -3.02 0.60
N LEU A 8 4.02 -2.52 0.81
CA LEU A 8 4.29 -1.36 1.65
C LEU A 8 4.18 -0.08 0.81
N ASP A 9 3.44 0.90 1.30
CA ASP A 9 3.32 2.21 0.66
C ASP A 9 4.38 3.21 1.15
N THR A 10 4.40 4.38 0.53
CA THR A 10 5.34 5.45 0.86
C THR A 10 5.19 5.92 2.30
N SER A 11 3.94 5.98 2.78
CA SER A 11 3.67 6.42 4.14
C SER A 11 4.32 5.44 5.15
N PHE A 12 4.20 4.13 4.93
CA PHE A 12 4.86 3.13 5.76
C PHE A 12 6.38 3.33 5.79
N LEU A 13 7.01 3.49 4.64
CA LEU A 13 8.47 3.68 4.54
C LEU A 13 8.94 4.93 5.28
N ILE A 14 8.19 6.04 5.18
CA ILE A 14 8.51 7.28 5.89
C ILE A 14 8.49 7.04 7.41
N ARG A 15 7.48 6.34 7.94
CA ARG A 15 7.38 6.06 9.39
C ARG A 15 8.41 5.04 9.84
N LEU A 16 8.75 4.07 9.00
CA LEU A 16 9.81 3.10 9.29
C LEU A 16 11.18 3.78 9.46
N LEU A 17 11.44 4.85 8.71
CA LEU A 17 12.77 5.50 8.67
C LEU A 17 12.86 6.79 9.49
N ASN A 18 11.76 7.24 10.10
CA ASN A 18 11.72 8.42 10.96
C ASN A 18 11.44 7.99 12.40
N ASP A 19 12.47 7.88 13.23
CA ASP A 19 12.40 7.45 14.64
C ASP A 19 11.65 8.43 15.55
N GLU A 20 11.56 9.70 15.15
CA GLU A 20 10.77 10.73 15.81
C GLU A 20 9.27 10.67 15.48
N ASP A 21 8.85 9.87 14.49
CA ASP A 21 7.42 9.72 14.16
C ASP A 21 6.70 8.89 15.24
N PRO A 22 5.53 9.32 15.76
CA PRO A 22 4.77 8.54 16.74
C PRO A 22 4.44 7.11 16.30
N LEU A 23 4.32 6.86 14.99
CA LEU A 23 4.02 5.55 14.42
C LEU A 23 5.27 4.73 14.08
N HIS A 24 6.47 5.24 14.34
CA HIS A 24 7.71 4.55 14.07
C HIS A 24 7.77 3.17 14.72
N LYS A 25 7.41 3.09 16.01
CA LYS A 25 7.39 1.82 16.75
C LYS A 25 6.45 0.80 16.11
N ASN A 26 5.30 1.24 15.61
CA ASN A 26 4.36 0.35 14.91
C ASN A 26 4.96 -0.10 13.58
N ALA A 27 5.46 0.83 12.75
CA ALA A 27 6.08 0.50 11.46
C ALA A 27 7.23 -0.51 11.62
N LEU A 28 8.12 -0.28 12.59
CA LEU A 28 9.22 -1.18 12.91
C LEU A 28 8.73 -2.55 13.41
N GLY A 29 7.68 -2.57 14.22
CA GLY A 29 7.04 -3.80 14.71
C GLY A 29 6.48 -4.64 13.56
N TYR A 30 5.71 -4.05 12.65
CA TYR A 30 5.22 -4.73 11.44
C TYR A 30 6.39 -5.23 10.57
N PHE A 31 7.39 -4.39 10.33
CA PHE A 31 8.54 -4.75 9.52
C PHE A 31 9.27 -5.99 10.06
N LYS A 32 9.53 -6.02 11.39
CA LYS A 32 10.13 -7.17 12.06
C LYS A 32 9.23 -8.40 12.00
N TYR A 33 7.95 -8.26 12.35
CA TYR A 33 6.98 -9.35 12.32
C TYR A 33 6.91 -10.01 10.94
N PHE A 34 6.85 -9.22 9.86
CA PHE A 34 6.82 -9.75 8.51
C PHE A 34 8.10 -10.54 8.17
N LEU A 35 9.27 -10.02 8.53
CA LEU A 35 10.54 -10.72 8.30
C LEU A 35 10.64 -12.02 9.10
N GLU A 36 10.25 -12.00 10.37
CA GLU A 36 10.31 -13.15 11.28
C GLU A 36 9.33 -14.27 10.89
N ASN A 37 8.28 -13.95 10.13
CA ASN A 37 7.26 -14.90 9.66
C ASN A 37 7.38 -15.22 8.16
N ASP A 38 8.53 -14.93 7.53
CA ASP A 38 8.80 -15.19 6.12
C ASP A 38 7.76 -14.56 5.15
N ILE A 39 7.17 -13.43 5.56
CA ILE A 39 6.24 -12.66 4.73
C ILE A 39 7.04 -11.72 3.85
N ALA A 40 6.91 -11.89 2.53
CA ALA A 40 7.67 -11.09 1.58
C ALA A 40 7.25 -9.62 1.62
N LEU A 41 8.20 -8.72 1.82
CA LEU A 41 7.99 -7.28 1.78
C LEU A 41 8.15 -6.79 0.35
N LYS A 42 7.06 -6.30 -0.25
CA LYS A 42 7.08 -5.71 -1.58
C LYS A 42 6.90 -4.20 -1.51
N VAL A 43 7.50 -3.48 -2.45
CA VAL A 43 7.39 -2.03 -2.57
C VAL A 43 7.27 -1.62 -4.03
N SER A 44 6.36 -0.70 -4.32
CA SER A 44 6.19 -0.16 -5.67
C SER A 44 7.31 0.81 -6.04
N THR A 45 7.76 0.79 -7.29
CA THR A 45 8.62 1.86 -7.82
C THR A 45 7.97 3.25 -7.76
N ILE A 46 6.63 3.32 -7.72
CA ILE A 46 5.89 4.58 -7.49
C ILE A 46 6.12 5.08 -6.06
N SER A 47 6.04 4.18 -5.07
CA SER A 47 6.30 4.54 -3.68
C SER A 47 7.75 4.94 -3.43
N ILE A 48 8.68 4.28 -4.11
CA ILE A 48 10.10 4.70 -4.11
C ILE A 48 10.24 6.12 -4.68
N ALA A 49 9.57 6.43 -5.80
CA ALA A 49 9.62 7.77 -6.38
C ALA A 49 9.03 8.84 -5.44
N GLU A 50 7.92 8.55 -4.76
CA GLU A 50 7.33 9.46 -3.78
C GLU A 50 8.24 9.67 -2.56
N TYR A 51 8.88 8.61 -2.07
CA TYR A 51 9.84 8.71 -0.97
C TYR A 51 11.03 9.60 -1.34
N CYS A 52 11.59 9.38 -2.54
CA CYS A 52 12.74 10.13 -3.06
C CYS A 52 12.46 11.62 -3.36
N VAL A 53 11.23 12.11 -3.18
CA VAL A 53 10.94 13.56 -3.19
C VAL A 53 11.68 14.27 -2.05
N LYS A 54 11.89 13.59 -0.91
CA LYS A 54 12.59 14.15 0.26
C LYS A 54 13.72 13.25 0.77
N GLY A 55 13.53 11.94 0.73
CA GLY A 55 14.53 10.96 1.14
C GLY A 55 15.48 10.56 0.01
N LYS A 56 16.37 9.62 0.31
CA LYS A 56 17.34 9.07 -0.66
C LYS A 56 17.20 7.56 -0.74
N ILE A 57 17.43 7.02 -1.93
CA ILE A 57 17.28 5.58 -2.18
C ILE A 57 18.13 4.68 -1.26
N HIS A 58 19.30 5.16 -0.81
CA HIS A 58 20.18 4.39 0.08
C HIS A 58 19.72 4.34 1.55
N GLU A 59 18.73 5.15 1.92
CA GLU A 59 18.10 5.12 3.25
C GLU A 59 17.12 3.95 3.36
N LEU A 60 16.63 3.44 2.22
CA LEU A 60 15.67 2.35 2.17
C LEU A 60 16.34 0.98 2.42
N PRO A 61 15.69 0.06 3.13
CA PRO A 61 16.23 -1.28 3.40
C PRO A 61 16.08 -2.22 2.18
N LEU A 62 16.65 -1.84 1.03
CA LEU A 62 16.44 -2.52 -0.26
C LEU A 62 16.79 -4.01 -0.25
N ARG A 63 17.70 -4.46 0.62
CA ARG A 63 18.05 -5.88 0.77
C ARG A 63 16.88 -6.73 1.29
N ASN A 64 15.93 -6.11 1.99
CA ASN A 64 14.75 -6.77 2.54
C ASN A 64 13.49 -6.54 1.69
N LEU A 65 13.57 -5.74 0.61
CA LEU A 65 12.42 -5.33 -0.19
C LEU A 65 12.46 -5.93 -1.60
N GLN A 66 11.33 -6.45 -2.05
CA GLN A 66 11.09 -6.84 -3.43
C GLN A 66 10.44 -5.69 -4.20
N LEU A 67 11.11 -5.20 -5.23
CA LEU A 67 10.60 -4.09 -6.04
C LEU A 67 9.50 -4.57 -7.02
N ILE A 68 8.39 -3.84 -7.10
CA ILE A 68 7.34 -4.03 -8.11
C ILE A 68 7.33 -2.84 -9.08
N PRO A 69 7.81 -3.02 -10.32
CA PRO A 69 7.67 -2.02 -11.38
C PRO A 69 6.20 -1.79 -11.77
N PHE A 70 5.85 -0.55 -12.11
CA PHE A 70 4.53 -0.26 -12.70
C PHE A 70 4.54 -0.59 -14.21
N ASN A 71 3.63 -1.45 -14.66
CA ASN A 71 3.60 -2.01 -16.01
C ASN A 71 2.23 -1.78 -16.68
N LEU A 72 2.04 -2.35 -17.89
CA LEU A 72 0.81 -2.19 -18.66
C LEU A 72 -0.44 -2.75 -17.94
N ASP A 73 -0.35 -3.94 -17.37
CA ASP A 73 -1.48 -4.56 -16.66
C ASP A 73 -1.89 -3.74 -15.43
N HIS A 74 -0.88 -3.25 -14.68
CA HIS A 74 -1.10 -2.31 -13.59
C HIS A 74 -1.79 -1.03 -14.07
N ALA A 75 -1.41 -0.50 -15.23
CA ALA A 75 -2.03 0.69 -15.81
C ALA A 75 -3.50 0.47 -16.19
N GLN A 76 -3.82 -0.66 -16.83
CA GLN A 76 -5.20 -1.01 -17.16
C GLN A 76 -6.05 -1.14 -15.89
N ARG A 77 -5.58 -1.93 -14.91
CA ARG A 77 -6.32 -2.15 -13.66
C ARG A 77 -6.48 -0.88 -12.84
N THR A 78 -5.50 0.01 -12.88
CA THR A 78 -5.60 1.36 -12.27
C THR A 78 -6.77 2.15 -12.86
N GLY A 79 -6.95 2.12 -14.18
CA GLY A 79 -8.05 2.82 -14.84
C GLY A 79 -9.42 2.30 -14.39
N GLU A 80 -9.55 0.97 -14.24
CA GLU A 80 -10.76 0.33 -13.72
C GLU A 80 -11.06 0.77 -12.28
N PHE A 81 -10.06 0.74 -11.40
CA PHE A 81 -10.19 1.20 -10.01
C PHE A 81 -10.54 2.69 -9.94
N CYS A 82 -9.87 3.53 -10.73
CA CYS A 82 -10.13 4.96 -10.75
C CYS A 82 -11.58 5.26 -11.16
N ARG A 83 -12.09 4.59 -12.19
CA ARG A 83 -13.50 4.72 -12.62
C ARG A 83 -14.47 4.36 -11.49
N LEU A 84 -14.22 3.28 -10.76
CA LEU A 84 -15.07 2.86 -9.64
C LEU A 84 -15.01 3.84 -8.46
N ILE A 85 -13.82 4.29 -8.07
CA ILE A 85 -13.63 5.29 -7.01
C ILE A 85 -14.36 6.58 -7.33
N LEU A 86 -14.32 7.02 -8.58
CA LEU A 86 -15.01 8.22 -9.06
C LEU A 86 -16.52 8.02 -9.06
N ALA A 87 -17.03 6.88 -9.55
CA ALA A 87 -18.46 6.61 -9.61
C ALA A 87 -19.18 6.65 -8.24
N GLU A 88 -18.46 6.40 -7.15
CA GLU A 88 -19.01 6.51 -5.78
C GLU A 88 -19.05 7.95 -5.24
N SER A 89 -18.51 8.93 -5.95
CA SER A 89 -18.61 10.34 -5.59
C SER A 89 -19.84 10.98 -6.23
N PRO A 90 -20.77 11.59 -5.44
CA PRO A 90 -22.09 12.01 -5.93
C PRO A 90 -22.11 13.14 -6.99
N ASN A 91 -20.95 13.64 -7.46
CA ASN A 91 -20.81 14.78 -8.38
C ASN A 91 -19.80 14.54 -9.53
N SER A 92 -19.44 13.30 -9.86
CA SER A 92 -18.19 12.98 -10.59
C SER A 92 -18.33 12.57 -12.06
N ILE A 93 -19.44 11.94 -12.48
CA ILE A 93 -19.58 11.43 -13.86
C ILE A 93 -19.67 12.58 -14.88
N ASP A 94 -20.35 13.67 -14.51
CA ASP A 94 -20.41 14.89 -15.34
C ASP A 94 -19.13 15.76 -15.28
N LYS A 95 -18.12 15.34 -14.49
CA LYS A 95 -16.82 16.01 -14.35
C LYS A 95 -15.67 15.16 -14.88
N ILE A 96 -15.93 14.20 -15.77
CA ILE A 96 -14.87 13.56 -16.56
C ILE A 96 -14.31 14.62 -17.53
N GLN A 97 -13.40 15.43 -17.02
CA GLN A 97 -12.65 16.40 -17.80
C GLN A 97 -11.71 15.66 -18.77
N PRO A 98 -11.28 16.31 -19.87
CA PRO A 98 -10.35 15.71 -20.83
C PRO A 98 -9.04 15.20 -20.22
N ARG A 99 -8.69 15.61 -18.98
CA ARG A 99 -7.58 15.07 -18.21
C ARG A 99 -8.00 14.71 -16.79
N ILE A 100 -8.14 13.41 -16.52
CA ILE A 100 -8.35 12.89 -15.16
C ILE A 100 -6.99 12.73 -14.47
N LEU A 101 -6.84 13.28 -13.26
CA LEU A 101 -5.70 13.00 -12.40
C LEU A 101 -5.91 11.64 -11.73
N ILE A 102 -5.04 10.67 -12.04
CA ILE A 102 -5.08 9.33 -11.43
C ILE A 102 -4.28 9.35 -10.13
N PRO A 103 -4.92 9.13 -8.95
CA PRO A 103 -4.23 9.07 -7.67
C PRO A 103 -3.21 7.92 -7.63
N ASN A 104 -2.10 8.10 -6.92
CA ASN A 104 -1.09 7.05 -6.77
C ASN A 104 -1.64 5.84 -6.00
N ASP A 105 -2.54 6.04 -5.02
CA ASP A 105 -3.23 4.94 -4.33
C ASP A 105 -3.88 3.96 -5.31
N SER A 106 -4.53 4.46 -6.37
CA SER A 106 -5.17 3.59 -7.39
C SER A 106 -4.14 2.73 -8.12
N LYS A 107 -2.93 3.26 -8.35
CA LYS A 107 -1.82 2.53 -8.98
C LYS A 107 -1.26 1.46 -8.05
N LEU A 108 -1.08 1.80 -6.76
CA LEU A 108 -0.59 0.87 -5.76
C LEU A 108 -1.60 -0.25 -5.49
N PHE A 109 -2.89 0.08 -5.42
CA PHE A 109 -3.96 -0.90 -5.31
C PHE A 109 -4.01 -1.84 -6.51
N ALA A 110 -3.81 -1.34 -7.72
CA ALA A 110 -3.73 -2.19 -8.90
C ALA A 110 -2.54 -3.16 -8.84
N GLN A 111 -1.39 -2.72 -8.31
CA GLN A 111 -0.24 -3.61 -8.08
C GLN A 111 -0.51 -4.66 -7.01
N ALA A 112 -1.16 -4.29 -5.91
CA ALA A 112 -1.58 -5.24 -4.88
C ALA A 112 -2.60 -6.25 -5.41
N ASP A 113 -3.56 -5.82 -6.22
CA ASP A 113 -4.63 -6.66 -6.75
C ASP A 113 -4.16 -7.68 -7.80
N LEU A 114 -3.16 -7.31 -8.60
CA LEU A 114 -2.62 -8.17 -9.66
C LEU A 114 -1.50 -9.10 -9.17
N ASP A 115 -0.84 -8.78 -8.07
CA ASP A 115 0.18 -9.63 -7.49
C ASP A 115 -0.44 -10.79 -6.69
N LYS A 116 -0.35 -12.01 -7.23
CA LYS A 116 -0.93 -13.23 -6.64
C LYS A 116 -0.43 -13.57 -5.22
N HIS A 117 0.65 -12.94 -4.76
CA HIS A 117 1.20 -13.16 -3.43
C HIS A 117 0.82 -12.05 -2.45
N VAL A 118 0.43 -10.87 -2.93
CA VAL A 118 0.07 -9.75 -2.05
C VAL A 118 -1.31 -9.98 -1.47
N THR A 119 -1.36 -10.21 -0.16
CA THR A 119 -2.63 -10.35 0.57
C THR A 119 -3.00 -9.08 1.32
N TYR A 120 -2.01 -8.24 1.66
CA TYR A 120 -2.24 -6.99 2.36
C TYR A 120 -1.51 -5.81 1.72
N PHE A 121 -2.20 -4.67 1.67
CA PHE A 121 -1.61 -3.35 1.46
C PHE A 121 -1.43 -2.68 2.84
N VAL A 122 -0.21 -2.29 3.17
CA VAL A 122 0.14 -1.77 4.51
C VAL A 122 0.43 -0.28 4.40
N THR A 123 -0.28 0.52 5.21
CA THR A 123 -0.25 1.99 5.14
C THR A 123 -0.44 2.64 6.51
N SER A 124 -0.05 3.89 6.62
CA SER A 124 -0.42 4.79 7.74
C SER A 124 -1.47 5.83 7.33
N ASP A 125 -1.77 5.97 6.03
CA ASP A 125 -2.72 6.96 5.52
C ASP A 125 -4.16 6.40 5.56
N GLU A 126 -4.97 6.94 6.47
CA GLU A 126 -6.39 6.59 6.59
C GLU A 126 -7.20 6.97 5.34
N ARG A 127 -6.70 7.87 4.48
CA ARG A 127 -7.35 8.16 3.18
C ARG A 127 -7.27 6.97 2.26
N SER A 128 -6.16 6.23 2.25
CA SER A 128 -6.02 4.99 1.47
C SER A 128 -7.08 3.96 1.89
N LYS A 129 -7.36 3.85 3.20
CA LYS A 129 -8.43 2.99 3.72
C LYS A 129 -9.83 3.39 3.21
N LYS A 130 -10.13 4.69 3.20
CA LYS A 130 -11.39 5.21 2.63
C LYS A 130 -11.49 4.95 1.13
N THR A 131 -10.39 5.11 0.39
CA THR A 131 -10.36 4.85 -1.05
C THR A 131 -10.54 3.36 -1.35
N TRP A 132 -9.87 2.48 -0.60
CA TRP A 132 -10.02 1.03 -0.72
C TRP A 132 -11.45 0.56 -0.41
N ALA A 133 -12.12 1.16 0.58
CA ALA A 133 -13.51 0.81 0.91
C ALA A 133 -14.46 1.00 -0.29
N LYS A 134 -14.21 2.00 -1.14
CA LYS A 134 -14.97 2.24 -2.38
C LYS A 134 -14.73 1.17 -3.45
N LEU A 135 -13.59 0.49 -3.38
CA LEU A 135 -13.22 -0.57 -4.31
C LEU A 135 -13.80 -1.93 -3.94
N LYS A 136 -14.46 -2.11 -2.78
CA LYS A 136 -15.00 -3.41 -2.39
C LYS A 136 -15.91 -4.06 -3.44
N LYS A 137 -16.65 -3.25 -4.21
CA LYS A 137 -17.49 -3.73 -5.33
C LYS A 137 -16.68 -4.37 -6.47
N ALA A 138 -15.40 -4.05 -6.58
CA ALA A 138 -14.46 -4.63 -7.55
C ALA A 138 -13.89 -5.98 -7.10
N ASN A 139 -14.24 -6.45 -5.89
CA ASN A 139 -13.70 -7.62 -5.23
C ASN A 139 -12.15 -7.67 -5.28
N PRO A 140 -11.46 -6.66 -4.70
CA PRO A 140 -10.01 -6.60 -4.72
C PRO A 140 -9.42 -7.83 -4.02
N LYS A 141 -8.33 -8.36 -4.55
CA LYS A 141 -7.67 -9.58 -4.05
C LYS A 141 -6.73 -9.35 -2.88
N PHE A 142 -6.82 -8.18 -2.25
CA PHE A 142 -6.00 -7.77 -1.12
C PHE A 142 -6.84 -6.99 -0.11
N GLU A 143 -6.46 -7.10 1.16
CA GLU A 143 -7.01 -6.35 2.28
C GLU A 143 -6.08 -5.19 2.67
N ILE A 144 -6.55 -4.28 3.52
CA ILE A 144 -5.76 -3.14 3.99
C ILE A 144 -5.41 -3.27 5.47
N ILE A 145 -4.13 -3.08 5.80
CA ILE A 145 -3.63 -2.99 7.18
C ILE A 145 -3.22 -1.54 7.44
N SER A 146 -3.78 -0.96 8.50
CA SER A 146 -3.36 0.35 9.01
C SER A 146 -2.38 0.18 10.16
N ILE A 147 -1.21 0.80 10.05
CA ILE A 147 -0.21 0.78 11.13
C ILE A 147 -0.53 1.75 12.28
N GLN A 148 -1.70 2.42 12.25
CA GLN A 148 -2.23 3.14 13.40
C GLN A 148 -2.44 2.19 14.60
N MET A 149 -2.78 0.93 14.31
CA MET A 149 -2.86 -0.15 15.28
C MET A 149 -1.53 -0.93 15.28
N PRO A 150 -0.97 -1.28 16.46
CA PRO A 150 0.25 -2.07 16.53
C PRO A 150 0.02 -3.50 16.01
N TYR A 151 1.09 -4.15 15.52
CA TYR A 151 0.99 -5.43 14.81
C TYR A 151 0.42 -6.57 15.68
N ASN A 152 0.71 -6.56 16.99
CA ASN A 152 0.20 -7.56 17.92
C ASN A 152 -1.32 -7.52 18.04
N GLU A 153 -1.92 -6.33 18.04
CA GLU A 153 -3.37 -6.18 18.01
C GLU A 153 -3.94 -6.60 16.65
N ALA A 154 -3.31 -6.18 15.55
CA ALA A 154 -3.79 -6.48 14.20
C ALA A 154 -3.77 -7.99 13.87
N PHE A 155 -2.81 -8.74 14.42
CA PHE A 155 -2.68 -10.19 14.23
C PHE A 155 -3.17 -11.02 15.41
N GLY A 156 -3.76 -10.40 16.45
CA GLY A 156 -4.29 -11.12 17.61
C GLY A 156 -3.23 -11.87 18.43
N LEU A 157 -2.00 -11.35 18.46
CA LEU A 157 -0.90 -11.91 19.25
C LEU A 157 -1.08 -11.49 20.71
N LEU A 158 -1.41 -12.45 21.57
CA LEU A 158 -1.37 -12.27 23.02
C LEU A 158 0.09 -12.03 23.43
N GLY A 159 0.35 -10.89 24.07
CA GLY A 159 1.68 -10.57 24.57
C GLY A 159 2.16 -11.62 25.57
N LEU A 160 3.40 -12.08 25.42
CA LEU A 160 4.16 -12.78 26.46
C LEU A 160 4.53 -11.81 27.58
#